data_AF-A0A5C2H6F1-F1
#
_entry.id   AF-A0A5C2H6F1-F1
#
_cell.length_a   1.000
_cell.length_b   1.000
_cell.length_c   1.000
_cell.angle_alpha   90.00
_cell.angle_beta   90.00
_cell.angle_gamma   90.00
#
_symmetry.space_group_name_H-M   'P 1'
#
loop_
_entity.id
_entity.type
_entity.pdbx_description
1 polymer ?
#
loop_
_entity_poly.entity_id
_entity_poly.type
_entity_poly.pdbx_seq_one_letter_code
_entity_poly.pdbx_strand_id
1 'polypeptide(L)'
;MITLINKESLYNSFGVDKFINLELAIESMAPSLVEYYLSSLCEYAEDIYFNKREIENSISLGEYNLYKDYNSNIYLEINTIEQETDSLW
;
A
#
# COMPACT_ATOMS: atom_id res chain seq x y z
N MET A 1 -9.31 2.80 -3.50
CA MET A 1 -9.23 3.72 -2.33
C MET A 1 -7.79 4.16 -2.16
N ILE A 2 -7.49 5.42 -1.86
CA ILE A 2 -6.11 5.90 -1.65
C ILE A 2 -5.98 6.54 -0.28
N THR A 3 -5.05 6.05 0.53
CA THR A 3 -4.87 6.52 1.90
C THR A 3 -3.43 6.92 2.17
N LEU A 4 -3.25 7.91 3.06
CA LEU A 4 -1.93 8.25 3.59
C LEU A 4 -1.61 7.32 4.75
N ILE A 5 -0.50 6.59 4.66
CA ILE A 5 -0.09 5.65 5.71
C ILE A 5 1.17 6.12 6.44
N ASN A 6 1.30 5.72 7.70
CA ASN A 6 2.50 6.01 8.48
C ASN A 6 3.67 5.15 7.96
N LYS A 7 4.69 5.82 7.39
CA LYS A 7 5.90 5.18 6.87
C LYS A 7 6.67 4.37 7.91
N GLU A 8 6.74 4.81 9.16
CA GLU A 8 7.43 4.07 10.21
C GLU A 8 6.69 2.77 10.55
N SER A 9 5.36 2.81 10.61
CA SER A 9 4.55 1.61 10.82
C SER A 9 4.71 0.63 9.67
N LEU A 10 4.70 1.12 8.42
CA LEU A 10 4.97 0.31 7.23
C LEU A 10 6.35 -0.37 7.30
N TYR A 11 7.39 0.41 7.54
CA TYR A 11 8.77 -0.06 7.63
C TYR A 11 8.97 -1.08 8.73
N ASN A 12 8.36 -0.88 9.90
CA ASN A 12 8.40 -1.83 10.99
C ASN A 12 7.66 -3.13 10.67
N SER A 13 6.49 -3.07 10.02
CA SER A 13 5.72 -4.26 9.62
C SER A 13 6.49 -5.14 8.62
N PHE A 14 7.22 -4.52 7.68
CA PHE A 14 8.00 -5.22 6.67
C PHE A 14 9.47 -5.45 7.07
N GLY A 15 9.93 -4.91 8.20
CA GLY A 15 11.31 -5.02 8.67
C GLY A 15 12.33 -4.34 7.77
N VAL A 16 11.98 -3.20 7.16
CA VAL A 16 12.82 -2.48 6.18
C VAL A 16 13.07 -1.04 6.59
N ASP A 17 14.26 -0.52 6.29
CA ASP A 17 14.60 0.87 6.64
C ASP A 17 14.34 1.89 5.51
N LYS A 18 14.09 1.40 4.28
CA LYS A 18 13.98 2.22 3.07
C LYS A 18 12.89 1.70 2.15
N PHE A 19 12.20 2.63 1.47
CA PHE A 19 11.18 2.33 0.47
C PHE A 19 11.68 1.40 -0.65
N ILE A 20 12.93 1.56 -1.11
CA ILE A 20 13.53 0.72 -2.15
C ILE A 20 13.67 -0.77 -1.74
N ASN A 21 13.80 -1.04 -0.43
CA ASN A 21 13.95 -2.41 0.08
C ASN A 21 12.59 -3.10 0.28
N LEU A 22 11.51 -2.32 0.19
CA LEU A 22 10.16 -2.77 0.50
C LEU A 22 9.64 -3.72 -0.58
N GLU A 23 10.00 -3.49 -1.84
CA GLU A 23 9.72 -4.40 -2.95
C GLU A 23 10.32 -5.80 -2.70
N LEU A 24 11.62 -5.87 -2.38
CA LEU A 24 12.30 -7.13 -2.06
C LEU A 24 11.73 -7.83 -0.82
N ALA A 25 11.38 -7.06 0.21
CA ALA A 25 10.78 -7.62 1.42
C ALA A 25 9.41 -8.24 1.11
N ILE A 26 8.60 -7.55 0.29
CA ILE A 26 7.29 -8.05 -0.11
C ILE A 26 7.40 -9.30 -1.00
N GLU A 27 8.32 -9.31 -1.97
CA GLU A 27 8.57 -10.49 -2.82
C GLU A 27 9.02 -11.70 -1.99
N SER A 28 9.68 -11.48 -0.86
CA SER A 28 10.11 -12.55 0.06
C SER A 28 9.00 -13.08 0.98
N MET A 29 7.87 -12.37 1.08
CA MET A 29 6.75 -12.70 1.95
C MET A 29 5.61 -13.40 1.19
N ALA A 30 4.80 -14.17 1.93
CA ALA A 30 3.59 -14.73 1.37
C ALA A 30 2.59 -13.61 1.03
N PRO A 31 1.93 -13.64 -0.15
CA PRO A 31 0.99 -12.59 -0.57
C PRO A 31 -0.09 -12.29 0.47
N SER A 32 -0.69 -13.31 1.09
CA SER A 32 -1.71 -13.14 2.12
C SER A 32 -1.22 -12.40 3.37
N LEU A 33 0.06 -12.52 3.71
CA LEU A 33 0.65 -11.82 4.86
C LEU A 33 0.87 -10.33 4.53
N VAL A 34 1.29 -10.06 3.29
CA VAL A 34 1.46 -8.69 2.78
C VAL A 34 0.11 -7.97 2.81
N GLU A 35 -0.94 -8.61 2.30
CA GLU A 35 -2.30 -8.07 2.32
C GLU A 35 -2.79 -7.79 3.74
N TYR A 36 -2.52 -8.67 4.70
CA TYR A 36 -2.87 -8.48 6.10
C TYR A 36 -2.21 -7.23 6.70
N TYR A 37 -0.90 -7.06 6.48
CA TYR A 37 -0.18 -5.88 6.98
C TYR A 37 -0.65 -4.59 6.31
N LEU A 38 -0.84 -4.60 4.99
CA LEU A 38 -1.33 -3.43 4.25
C LEU A 38 -2.75 -3.05 4.67
N SER A 39 -3.64 -4.03 4.85
CA SER A 39 -5.01 -3.82 5.34
C SER A 39 -5.00 -3.23 6.75
N SER A 40 -4.16 -3.74 7.65
CA SER A 40 -4.01 -3.22 9.01
C SER A 40 -3.49 -1.77 9.04
N LEU A 41 -2.62 -1.39 8.10
CA LEU A 41 -2.14 -0.01 7.95
C LEU A 41 -3.21 0.94 7.40
N CYS A 42 -4.21 0.39 6.70
CA CYS A 42 -5.28 1.14 6.06
C CYS A 42 -6.55 1.25 6.94
N GLU A 43 -6.72 0.37 7.93
CA GLU A 43 -7.93 0.27 8.78
C GLU A 43 -8.34 1.59 9.46
N TYR A 44 -7.39 2.48 9.73
CA TYR A 44 -7.62 3.79 10.35
C TYR A 44 -7.28 4.97 9.43
N ALA A 45 -6.99 4.70 8.16
CA ALA A 45 -6.51 5.72 7.25
C ALA A 45 -7.68 6.34 6.46
N GLU A 46 -7.73 7.67 6.43
CA GLU A 46 -8.75 8.40 5.67
C GLU A 46 -8.47 8.31 4.17
N ASP A 47 -9.54 8.19 3.38
CA ASP A 47 -9.46 8.29 1.92
C ASP A 47 -9.13 9.74 1.56
N ILE A 48 -8.03 9.93 0.85
CA ILE A 48 -7.48 11.26 0.57
C ILE A 48 -7.35 11.50 -0.93
N TYR A 49 -7.49 12.78 -1.29
CA TYR A 49 -7.22 13.21 -2.65
C TYR A 49 -5.72 13.12 -2.93
N PHE A 50 -5.35 12.22 -3.83
CA PHE A 50 -3.97 11.94 -4.18
C PHE A 50 -3.62 12.45 -5.58
N ASN A 51 -2.63 13.33 -5.68
CA ASN A 51 -2.16 13.87 -6.96
C ASN A 51 -1.01 13.03 -7.52
N LYS A 52 -1.29 12.21 -8.53
CA LYS A 52 -0.29 11.32 -9.15
C LYS A 52 0.90 12.04 -9.82
N ARG A 53 0.87 13.38 -9.96
CA ARG A 53 1.98 14.18 -10.52
C ARG A 53 3.15 14.38 -9.55
N GLU A 54 2.93 14.22 -8.25
CA GLU A 54 3.96 14.45 -7.21
C GLU A 54 4.64 13.15 -6.75
N ILE A 55 4.43 12.05 -7.48
CA ILE A 55 5.03 10.74 -7.19
C ILE A 55 6.51 10.76 -7.57
N GLU A 56 7.35 10.42 -6.61
CA GLU A 56 8.77 10.14 -6.82
C GLU A 56 8.97 8.66 -7.18
N ASN A 57 8.36 7.75 -6.41
CA ASN A 57 8.46 6.32 -6.62
C ASN A 57 7.11 5.63 -6.47
N SER A 58 6.91 4.57 -7.25
CA SER A 58 5.71 3.72 -7.18
C SER A 58 6.09 2.26 -7.20
N ILE A 59 5.48 1.47 -6.32
CA ILE A 59 5.60 0.01 -6.28
C ILE A 59 4.19 -0.55 -6.49
N SER A 60 4.04 -1.48 -7.42
CA SER A 60 2.76 -2.14 -7.71
C SER A 60 2.82 -3.60 -7.28
N LEU A 61 1.85 -4.02 -6.48
CA LEU A 61 1.81 -5.26 -5.71
C LEU A 61 0.45 -5.93 -5.92
N GLY A 62 0.20 -6.37 -7.15
CA GLY A 62 -1.10 -6.90 -7.56
C GLY A 62 -2.19 -5.85 -7.36
N GLU A 63 -3.05 -6.06 -6.37
CA GLU A 63 -4.18 -5.19 -6.03
C GLU A 63 -3.80 -3.98 -5.16
N TYR A 64 -2.56 -3.91 -4.66
CA TYR A 64 -2.07 -2.81 -3.84
C TYR A 64 -1.02 -2.01 -4.62
N ASN A 65 -1.09 -0.69 -4.57
CA ASN A 65 -0.05 0.19 -5.08
C ASN A 65 0.46 1.08 -3.95
N LEU A 66 1.77 1.08 -3.76
CA LEU A 66 2.45 1.98 -2.84
C LEU A 66 3.07 3.12 -3.62
N TYR A 67 2.78 4.35 -3.21
CA TYR A 67 3.35 5.54 -3.79
C TYR A 67 4.14 6.31 -2.75
N LYS A 68 5.29 6.83 -3.16
CA LYS A 68 6.12 7.73 -2.37
C LYS A 68 6.20 9.07 -3.10
N ASP A 69 5.89 10.16 -2.41
CA ASP A 69 6.05 11.51 -2.95
C ASP A 69 7.46 12.09 -2.69
N TYR A 70 7.74 13.25 -3.27
CA TYR A 70 8.98 14.00 -3.02
C TYR A 70 9.12 14.51 -1.57
N ASN A 71 8.04 14.58 -0.81
CA ASN A 71 8.04 14.98 0.60
C ASN A 71 8.27 13.80 1.55
N SER A 72 8.56 12.60 1.02
CA SER A 72 8.72 11.36 1.78
C SER A 72 7.48 10.92 2.56
N ASN A 73 6.29 11.27 2.07
CA ASN A 73 5.01 10.68 2.43
C ASN A 73 4.78 9.39 1.63
N ILE A 74 4.11 8.42 2.25
CA ILE A 74 3.77 7.15 1.62
C ILE A 74 2.25 7.00 1.56
N TYR A 75 1.79 6.64 0.38
CA TYR A 75 0.38 6.46 0.07
C TYR A 75 0.15 5.01 -0.32
N LEU A 76 -0.93 4.45 0.16
CA LEU A 76 -1.40 3.12 -0.20
C LEU A 76 -2.68 3.27 -1.01
N GLU A 77 -2.62 2.93 -2.28
CA GLU A 77 -3.79 2.72 -3.12
C GLU A 77 -4.15 1.24 -3.09
N ILE A 78 -5.35 0.94 -2.65
CA ILE A 78 -5.93 -0.39 -2.77
C ILE A 78 -6.85 -0.30 -3.99
N ASN A 79 -6.48 -1.00 -5.05
CA ASN A 79 -7.43 -1.39 -6.08
C ASN A 79 -8.29 -2.48 -5.46
N THR A 80 -9.28 -2.08 -4.67
CA THR A 80 -10.49 -2.88 -4.57
C THR A 80 -11.07 -2.88 -5.98
N ILE A 81 -10.66 -3.84 -6.80
CA ILE A 81 -11.63 -4.44 -7.71
C ILE A 81 -12.71 -4.85 -6.74
N GLU A 82 -13.81 -4.10 -6.71
CA GLU A 82 -15.07 -4.67 -6.28
C GLU A 82 -15.18 -5.95 -7.12
N GLN A 83 -14.76 -7.08 -6.56
CA GLN A 83 -15.53 -8.27 -6.76
C GLN A 83 -16.87 -7.87 -6.17
N GLU A 84 -17.70 -7.23 -7.00
CA GLU A 84 -19.10 -7.53 -7.08
C GLU A 84 -19.14 -9.06 -7.01
N THR A 85 -19.19 -9.59 -5.79
CA THR A 85 -20.04 -10.71 -5.51
C THR A 85 -21.44 -10.22 -5.83
N ASP A 86 -21.74 -10.06 -7.12
CA ASP A 86 -22.95 -10.59 -7.71
C ASP A 86 -22.93 -12.07 -7.36
N SER A 87 -23.30 -12.30 -6.11
CA SER A 87 -24.33 -13.24 -5.70
C SER A 87 -25.19 -13.65 -6.90
N LEU A 88 -24.62 -14.51 -7.76
CA LEU A 88 -25.35 -15.38 -8.65
C LEU A 88 -26.00 -16.44 -7.76
N TRP A 89 -27.03 -16.02 -7.03
CA TRP A 89 -28.05 -16.89 -6.47
C TRP A 89 -29.19 -17.04 -7.48
#